data_AF-A0A352QLE0-F1
#
_entry.id   AF-A0A352QLE0-F1
#
_cell.length_a   1.000
_cell.length_b   1.000
_cell.length_c   1.000
_cell.angle_alpha   90.00
_cell.angle_beta   90.00
_cell.angle_gamma   90.00
#
_symmetry.space_group_name_H-M   'P 1'
#
loop_
_entity.id
_entity.type
_entity.pdbx_description
1 polymer ?
#
loop_
_entity_poly.entity_id
_entity_poly.type
_entity_poly.pdbx_seq_one_letter_code
_entity_poly.pdbx_strand_id
1 'polypeptide(L)'
;MQYIFTMNKTKLFTIIGSVVLTVLIGVISVLADWSNPLGLPPASNTPAPLNVGAASQTKTGALTIGSDLTVNGRVCLGGVCLSAWPDAAAPIPTGDLVNGVCGPAASRLFATAPNDELCVSGIASAVSTSGTTWSWLCNGSGGGISSPCNATRETNWVAVATANKPSQSTDEIWATEKSVSWTSNGPIAGVRVSGGSDDGGYCYASWGSGNIATWRHDTSVGVYNVNNRYYDGSSIYSNPIYVPSTGGYTCPRGELQLILATNPDDSDHYLCFEGYNTCPTNPALFTNDGTAKICQNPWGAGGFATKTTPSILNVLAETVFTLKSNFVDGPSAGAVNCTMEVLYK
;
A
#
# COMPACT_ATOMS: atom_id res chain seq x y z
N MET A 1 4.11 -83.62 95.81
CA MET A 1 5.54 -83.34 96.09
C MET A 1 5.98 -82.23 95.15
N GLN A 2 6.33 -81.06 95.69
CA GLN A 2 6.71 -79.87 94.92
C GLN A 2 8.02 -80.12 94.15
N TYR A 3 8.02 -79.98 92.83
CA TYR A 3 9.27 -79.91 92.06
C TYR A 3 9.71 -78.45 91.99
N ILE A 4 10.43 -78.01 93.02
CA ILE A 4 11.21 -76.76 92.95
C ILE A 4 12.35 -77.05 91.98
N PHE A 5 12.29 -76.45 90.79
CA PHE A 5 13.42 -76.44 89.86
C PHE A 5 14.54 -75.58 90.47
N THR A 6 15.41 -76.18 91.27
CA THR A 6 16.69 -75.59 91.64
C THR A 6 17.58 -75.59 90.41
N MET A 7 17.48 -74.54 89.60
CA MET A 7 18.42 -74.33 88.50
C MET A 7 19.79 -74.04 89.10
N ASN A 8 20.81 -74.81 88.69
CA ASN A 8 22.18 -74.64 89.16
C ASN A 8 22.60 -73.18 88.95
N LYS A 9 23.10 -72.51 90.01
CA LYS A 9 23.48 -71.09 89.99
C LYS A 9 24.37 -70.75 88.80
N THR A 10 25.28 -71.64 88.42
CA THR A 10 26.17 -71.45 87.26
C THR A 10 25.38 -71.36 85.94
N LYS A 11 24.35 -72.19 85.74
CA LYS A 11 23.49 -72.16 84.55
C LYS A 11 22.62 -70.90 84.51
N LEU A 12 22.15 -70.42 85.67
CA LEU A 12 21.40 -69.17 85.77
C LEU A 12 22.27 -67.97 85.38
N PHE A 13 23.51 -67.91 85.87
CA PHE A 13 24.45 -66.85 85.48
C PHE A 13 24.77 -66.86 83.99
N THR A 14 24.91 -68.04 83.36
CA THR A 14 25.16 -68.12 81.91
C THR A 14 23.98 -67.61 81.10
N ILE A 15 22.74 -67.97 81.46
CA ILE A 15 21.53 -67.53 80.73
C ILE A 15 21.32 -66.02 80.90
N ILE A 16 21.46 -65.50 82.12
CA ILE A 16 21.35 -64.05 82.35
C ILE A 16 22.46 -63.32 81.59
N GLY A 17 23.69 -63.83 81.62
CA GLY A 17 24.82 -63.28 80.88
C GLY A 17 24.58 -63.22 79.37
N SER A 18 24.02 -64.29 78.76
CA SER A 18 23.72 -64.29 77.33
C SER A 18 22.60 -63.32 76.96
N VAL A 19 21.56 -63.20 77.78
CA VAL A 19 20.47 -62.24 77.54
C VAL A 19 21.00 -60.81 77.61
N VAL A 20 21.78 -60.49 78.65
CA VAL A 20 22.38 -59.15 78.81
C VAL A 20 23.29 -58.83 77.63
N LEU A 21 24.15 -59.76 77.20
CA LEU A 21 25.04 -59.56 76.07
C LEU A 21 24.28 -59.33 74.76
N THR A 22 23.20 -60.08 74.54
CA THR A 22 22.38 -59.95 73.32
C THR A 22 21.64 -58.60 73.29
N VAL A 23 21.12 -58.15 74.42
CA VAL A 23 20.49 -56.83 74.54
C VAL A 23 21.52 -55.72 74.34
N LEU A 24 22.73 -55.85 74.90
CA LEU A 24 23.79 -54.85 74.73
C LEU A 24 24.21 -54.71 73.26
N ILE A 25 24.40 -55.84 72.57
CA ILE A 25 24.74 -55.85 71.13
C ILE A 25 23.59 -55.25 70.30
N GLY A 26 22.34 -55.56 70.65
CA GLY A 26 21.15 -54.97 70.01
C GLY A 26 21.08 -53.45 70.19
N VAL A 27 21.33 -52.93 71.38
CA VAL A 27 21.32 -51.49 71.63
C VAL A 27 22.45 -50.77 70.87
N ILE A 28 23.66 -51.35 70.84
CA ILE A 28 24.79 -50.76 70.09
C ILE A 28 24.51 -50.73 68.58
N SER A 29 23.83 -51.73 68.04
CA SER A 29 23.48 -51.78 66.61
C SER A 29 22.32 -50.87 66.22
N VAL A 30 21.43 -50.53 67.16
CA VAL A 30 20.36 -49.55 66.92
C VAL A 30 20.85 -48.10 67.09
N LEU A 31 21.88 -47.87 67.92
CA LEU A 31 22.52 -46.56 68.09
C LEU A 31 23.68 -46.31 67.11
N ALA A 32 24.04 -47.30 66.29
CA ALA A 32 24.88 -47.08 65.12
C ALA A 32 24.04 -46.38 64.05
N ASP A 33 23.89 -45.06 64.19
CA ASP A 33 23.35 -44.21 63.14
C ASP A 33 24.10 -44.53 61.84
N TRP A 34 23.36 -44.83 60.79
CA TRP A 34 23.92 -44.98 59.47
C TRP A 34 24.65 -43.68 59.11
N SER A 35 25.98 -43.67 59.20
CA SER A 35 26.79 -42.57 58.69
C SER A 35 26.96 -42.79 57.19
N ASN A 36 26.58 -41.80 56.38
CA ASN A 36 26.83 -41.84 54.94
C ASN A 36 28.32 -42.06 54.67
N PRO A 37 28.71 -42.77 53.59
CA PRO A 37 30.10 -42.93 53.23
C PRO A 37 30.76 -41.54 53.08
N LEU A 38 31.78 -41.25 53.89
CA LEU A 38 32.56 -40.00 53.84
C LEU A 38 33.68 -40.04 52.79
N GLY A 39 33.81 -41.16 52.06
CA GLY A 39 34.75 -41.28 50.96
C GLY A 39 34.27 -40.50 49.75
N LEU A 40 35.18 -39.75 49.11
CA LEU A 40 34.95 -39.25 47.76
C LEU A 40 34.69 -40.45 46.84
N PRO A 41 33.67 -40.41 45.96
CA PRO A 41 33.40 -41.53 45.07
C PRO A 41 34.62 -41.80 44.18
N PRO A 42 34.97 -43.07 43.93
CA PRO A 42 36.03 -43.41 43.00
C PRO A 42 35.77 -42.78 41.61
N ALA A 43 36.82 -42.30 40.94
CA ALA A 43 36.81 -41.80 39.56
C ALA A 43 36.11 -40.44 39.30
N SER A 44 36.22 -39.46 40.20
CA SER A 44 35.81 -38.06 39.94
C SER A 44 34.31 -37.85 39.65
N ASN A 45 33.45 -38.75 40.13
CA ASN A 45 32.02 -38.48 40.11
C ASN A 45 31.69 -37.29 41.03
N THR A 46 30.77 -36.43 40.60
CA THR A 46 30.29 -35.30 41.40
C THR A 46 29.52 -35.83 42.63
N PRO A 47 29.79 -35.33 43.86
CA PRO A 47 29.06 -35.77 45.05
C PRO A 47 27.55 -35.46 44.97
N ALA A 48 26.74 -36.28 45.63
CA ALA A 48 25.29 -36.20 45.73
C ALA A 48 24.72 -34.76 45.88
N PRO A 49 23.50 -34.50 45.34
CA PRO A 49 22.42 -35.47 45.22
C PRO A 49 22.13 -35.91 43.78
N LEU A 50 22.52 -37.15 43.47
CA LEU A 50 21.86 -37.92 42.41
C LEU A 50 20.48 -38.30 42.96
N ASN A 51 19.41 -37.62 42.53
CA ASN A 51 18.07 -37.97 42.98
C ASN A 51 17.67 -39.29 42.34
N VAL A 52 17.65 -40.36 43.13
CA VAL A 52 17.10 -41.67 42.78
C VAL A 52 15.58 -41.75 43.04
N GLY A 53 14.91 -40.59 43.12
CA GLY A 53 13.47 -40.47 43.42
C GLY A 53 12.70 -39.78 42.29
N ALA A 54 11.37 -39.76 42.39
CA ALA A 54 10.47 -39.20 41.38
C ALA A 54 10.44 -37.65 41.31
N ALA A 55 11.23 -36.96 42.13
CA ALA A 55 11.27 -35.51 42.17
C ALA A 55 12.01 -34.94 40.95
N SER A 56 11.43 -33.92 40.30
CA SER A 56 12.06 -33.24 39.16
C SER A 56 13.39 -32.59 39.53
N GLN A 57 14.37 -32.66 38.64
CA GLN A 57 15.68 -32.02 38.80
C GLN A 57 15.87 -30.91 37.77
N THR A 58 16.48 -29.80 38.21
CA THR A 58 16.91 -28.70 37.35
C THR A 58 18.43 -28.66 37.35
N LYS A 59 19.05 -28.68 36.16
CA LYS A 59 20.51 -28.58 36.00
C LYS A 59 20.87 -27.25 35.36
N THR A 60 21.66 -26.45 36.06
CA THR A 60 22.25 -25.22 35.53
C THR A 60 23.54 -25.58 34.80
N GLY A 61 23.46 -25.73 33.48
CA GLY A 61 24.60 -26.07 32.62
C GLY A 61 24.24 -27.09 31.54
N ALA A 62 25.23 -27.46 30.73
CA ALA A 62 25.05 -28.46 29.69
C ALA A 62 24.73 -29.84 30.28
N LEU A 63 23.74 -30.52 29.69
CA LEU A 63 23.46 -31.93 29.93
C LEU A 63 24.05 -32.74 28.77
N THR A 64 25.19 -33.39 29.01
CA THR A 64 25.76 -34.36 28.07
C THR A 64 25.31 -35.75 28.49
N ILE A 65 24.61 -36.44 27.59
CA ILE A 65 24.23 -37.85 27.73
C ILE A 65 25.08 -38.62 26.71
N GLY A 66 25.43 -39.87 27.02
CA GLY A 66 26.23 -40.73 26.14
C GLY A 66 25.48 -41.15 24.87
N SER A 67 25.72 -42.37 24.41
CA SER A 67 25.09 -42.91 23.19
C SER A 67 23.57 -43.06 23.29
N ASP A 68 23.03 -43.23 24.49
CA ASP A 68 21.63 -43.62 24.69
C ASP A 68 20.94 -42.74 25.75
N LEU A 69 19.80 -42.15 25.36
CA LEU A 69 18.85 -41.49 26.24
C LEU A 69 17.51 -42.24 26.16
N THR A 70 17.15 -43.00 27.19
CA THR A 70 15.84 -43.64 27.29
C THR A 70 14.88 -42.74 28.06
N VAL A 71 13.80 -42.28 27.42
CA VAL A 71 12.80 -41.40 28.03
C VAL A 71 11.48 -42.14 28.15
N ASN A 72 10.98 -42.30 29.37
CA ASN A 72 9.64 -42.83 29.62
C ASN A 72 8.64 -41.66 29.73
N GLY A 73 8.23 -41.11 28.59
CA GLY A 73 7.32 -39.96 28.51
C GLY A 73 7.66 -38.98 27.40
N ARG A 74 7.93 -37.72 27.76
CA ARG A 74 8.22 -36.64 26.80
C ARG A 74 9.49 -35.86 27.14
N VAL A 75 10.20 -35.40 26.11
CA VAL A 75 11.29 -34.41 26.21
C VAL A 75 10.78 -33.08 25.71
N CYS A 76 10.99 -32.00 26.45
CA CYS A 76 10.62 -30.66 26.00
C CYS A 76 11.86 -29.76 25.89
N LEU A 77 12.06 -29.12 24.74
CA LEU A 77 13.15 -28.17 24.48
C LEU A 77 12.53 -26.86 23.96
N GLY A 78 12.77 -25.74 24.64
CA GLY A 78 12.25 -24.43 24.22
C GLY A 78 10.72 -24.34 24.13
N GLY A 79 9.99 -25.16 24.89
CA GLY A 79 8.52 -25.23 24.85
C GLY A 79 7.94 -26.25 23.86
N VAL A 80 8.77 -26.87 23.02
CA VAL A 80 8.36 -27.95 22.10
C VAL A 80 8.55 -29.29 22.80
N CYS A 81 7.48 -30.07 22.97
CA CYS A 81 7.50 -31.38 23.62
C CYS A 81 7.35 -32.52 22.61
N LEU A 82 8.27 -33.49 22.63
CA LEU A 82 8.22 -34.71 21.82
C LEU A 82 7.88 -35.91 22.73
N SER A 83 6.85 -36.68 22.36
CA SER A 83 6.43 -37.91 23.07
C SER A 83 7.13 -39.19 22.59
N ALA A 84 7.95 -39.07 21.54
CA ALA A 84 8.86 -40.07 21.04
C ALA A 84 10.03 -39.33 20.35
N TRP A 85 11.24 -39.86 20.44
CA TRP A 85 12.34 -39.34 19.63
C TRP A 85 12.06 -39.76 18.18
N PRO A 86 12.24 -38.89 17.15
CA PRO A 86 12.06 -39.33 15.79
C PRO A 86 13.09 -40.44 15.55
N ASP A 87 12.61 -41.66 15.31
CA ASP A 87 13.45 -42.67 14.67
C ASP A 87 14.09 -41.99 13.46
N ALA A 88 15.36 -42.24 13.18
CA ALA A 88 16.15 -41.53 12.17
C ALA A 88 15.59 -41.57 10.72
N ALA A 89 14.37 -42.08 10.53
CA ALA A 89 13.58 -42.13 9.32
C ALA A 89 12.32 -41.23 9.31
N ALA A 90 11.94 -40.58 10.42
CA ALA A 90 10.82 -39.63 10.42
C ALA A 90 11.34 -38.23 10.01
N PRO A 91 10.90 -37.68 8.86
CA PRO A 91 11.25 -36.32 8.50
C PRO A 91 10.73 -35.39 9.60
N ILE A 92 11.59 -34.50 10.09
CA ILE A 92 11.16 -33.31 10.83
C ILE A 92 10.01 -32.70 9.99
N PRO A 93 8.87 -32.28 10.57
CA PRO A 93 7.89 -31.49 9.84
C PRO A 93 8.49 -30.09 9.61
N THR A 94 9.52 -30.01 8.77
CA THR A 94 9.72 -28.88 7.89
C THR A 94 8.49 -28.92 7.01
N GLY A 95 7.57 -27.95 7.13
CA GLY A 95 6.58 -27.76 6.07
C GLY A 95 7.33 -27.83 4.75
N ASP A 96 6.84 -28.66 3.82
CA ASP A 96 7.63 -29.17 2.69
C ASP A 96 8.56 -28.11 2.10
N LEU A 97 9.80 -28.51 1.79
CA LEU A 97 10.76 -27.63 1.13
C LEU A 97 10.16 -27.20 -0.22
N VAL A 98 9.64 -25.98 -0.29
CA VAL A 98 9.05 -25.40 -1.50
C VAL A 98 9.95 -24.29 -1.98
N ASN A 99 10.57 -24.49 -3.13
CA ASN A 99 11.22 -23.39 -3.85
C ASN A 99 10.14 -22.53 -4.53
N GLY A 100 10.31 -21.22 -4.47
CA GLY A 100 9.47 -20.29 -5.21
C GLY A 100 9.72 -20.43 -6.71
N VAL A 101 8.67 -20.49 -7.52
CA VAL A 101 8.76 -20.55 -8.99
C VAL A 101 7.78 -19.57 -9.59
N CYS A 102 8.27 -18.72 -10.49
CA CYS A 102 7.45 -17.73 -11.19
C CYS A 102 6.34 -18.39 -11.98
N GLY A 103 5.14 -17.81 -11.86
CA GLY A 103 3.99 -18.22 -12.63
C GLY A 103 4.00 -17.68 -14.07
N PRO A 104 3.05 -18.12 -14.91
CA PRO A 104 2.92 -17.66 -16.29
C PRO A 104 2.84 -16.14 -16.49
N ALA A 105 2.41 -15.39 -15.47
CA ALA A 105 2.40 -13.92 -15.52
C ALA A 105 3.80 -13.34 -15.76
N ALA A 106 4.88 -14.02 -15.35
CA ALA A 106 6.24 -13.50 -15.44
C ALA A 106 6.82 -13.35 -16.86
N SER A 107 6.06 -13.67 -17.90
CA SER A 107 6.50 -13.48 -19.30
C SER A 107 5.43 -12.83 -20.17
N ARG A 108 4.40 -12.26 -19.55
CA ARG A 108 3.31 -11.57 -20.24
C ARG A 108 3.48 -10.06 -20.16
N LEU A 109 2.73 -9.39 -21.02
CA LEU A 109 2.56 -7.95 -21.01
C LEU A 109 1.31 -7.62 -20.19
N PHE A 110 1.39 -6.67 -19.27
CA PHE A 110 0.22 -6.19 -18.55
C PHE A 110 0.18 -4.66 -18.46
N ALA A 111 -0.97 -4.09 -18.78
CA ALA A 111 -1.21 -2.67 -18.56
C ALA A 111 -1.43 -2.32 -17.06
N THR A 112 -1.94 -3.28 -16.29
CA THR A 112 -2.17 -3.19 -14.84
C THR A 112 -1.29 -4.17 -14.09
N ALA A 113 -1.10 -4.00 -12.78
CA ALA A 113 -0.39 -5.02 -12.00
C ALA A 113 -1.12 -6.38 -12.10
N PRO A 114 -0.43 -7.48 -12.45
CA PRO A 114 -1.04 -8.80 -12.43
C PRO A 114 -1.41 -9.18 -10.98
N ASN A 115 -2.53 -9.87 -10.80
CA ASN A 115 -3.01 -10.32 -9.48
C ASN A 115 -3.14 -11.85 -9.38
N ASP A 116 -3.17 -12.55 -10.50
CA ASP A 116 -3.25 -14.01 -10.59
C ASP A 116 -2.06 -14.58 -11.37
N GLU A 117 -1.87 -15.90 -11.27
CA GLU A 117 -0.80 -16.64 -11.98
C GLU A 117 0.62 -16.09 -11.69
N LEU A 118 0.81 -15.47 -10.53
CA LEU A 118 2.08 -14.85 -10.11
C LEU A 118 3.16 -15.88 -9.78
N CYS A 119 2.79 -16.98 -9.12
CA CYS A 119 3.69 -18.06 -8.72
C CYS A 119 3.09 -19.42 -9.09
N VAL A 120 3.88 -20.32 -9.66
CA VAL A 120 3.53 -21.75 -9.78
C VAL A 120 3.75 -22.45 -8.45
N SER A 121 4.78 -22.05 -7.69
CA SER A 121 5.06 -22.55 -6.34
C SER A 121 5.61 -21.44 -5.44
N GLY A 122 5.40 -21.59 -4.14
CA GLY A 122 5.70 -20.56 -3.15
C GLY A 122 4.57 -19.52 -3.00
N ILE A 123 4.78 -18.54 -2.12
CA ILE A 123 3.80 -17.49 -1.82
C ILE A 123 4.21 -16.20 -2.51
N ALA A 124 3.35 -15.69 -3.40
CA ALA A 124 3.56 -14.42 -4.09
C ALA A 124 3.60 -13.25 -3.09
N SER A 125 4.59 -12.37 -3.21
CA SER A 125 4.56 -11.05 -2.57
C SER A 125 3.57 -10.13 -3.26
N ALA A 126 3.33 -8.95 -2.66
CA ALA A 126 2.72 -7.84 -3.39
C ALA A 126 3.56 -7.49 -4.63
N VAL A 127 2.87 -7.18 -5.73
CA VAL A 127 3.51 -6.70 -6.96
C VAL A 127 3.90 -5.24 -6.77
N SER A 128 5.17 -4.93 -7.00
CA SER A 128 5.71 -3.57 -7.07
C SER A 128 5.99 -3.17 -8.52
N THR A 129 6.27 -1.89 -8.75
CA THR A 129 6.47 -1.34 -10.10
C THR A 129 7.75 -0.52 -10.14
N SER A 130 8.56 -0.76 -11.16
CA SER A 130 9.72 0.06 -11.48
C SER A 130 9.75 0.31 -12.99
N GLY A 131 9.50 1.56 -13.40
CA GLY A 131 9.51 1.96 -14.81
C GLY A 131 8.54 1.16 -15.69
N THR A 132 9.10 0.29 -16.54
CA THR A 132 8.40 -0.54 -17.53
C THR A 132 8.19 -1.99 -17.05
N THR A 133 8.37 -2.26 -15.77
CA THR A 133 8.36 -3.63 -15.23
C THR A 133 7.52 -3.74 -13.97
N TRP A 134 6.66 -4.76 -13.92
CA TRP A 134 6.02 -5.25 -12.70
C TRP A 134 6.96 -6.25 -12.04
N SER A 135 7.13 -6.22 -10.72
CA SER A 135 8.05 -7.11 -10.01
C SER A 135 7.43 -7.67 -8.75
N TRP A 136 7.66 -8.94 -8.47
CA TRP A 136 7.23 -9.61 -7.23
C TRP A 136 8.19 -10.75 -6.88
N LEU A 137 8.02 -11.32 -5.71
CA LEU A 137 8.81 -12.44 -5.23
C LEU A 137 7.90 -13.64 -5.01
N CYS A 138 8.26 -14.80 -5.56
CA CYS A 138 7.69 -16.07 -5.15
C CYS A 138 8.50 -16.59 -3.97
N ASN A 139 7.94 -16.45 -2.76
CA ASN A 139 8.63 -16.82 -1.52
C ASN A 139 8.62 -18.33 -1.32
N GLY A 140 9.80 -18.91 -1.14
CA GLY A 140 9.93 -20.32 -0.75
C GLY A 140 9.55 -20.55 0.73
N SER A 141 9.29 -21.80 1.09
CA SER A 141 9.01 -22.24 2.47
C SER A 141 9.84 -23.47 2.84
N GLY A 142 9.92 -23.80 4.13
CA GLY A 142 10.59 -25.03 4.57
C GLY A 142 12.12 -25.05 4.36
N GLY A 143 12.75 -23.88 4.21
CA GLY A 143 14.16 -23.75 3.80
C GLY A 143 14.36 -23.61 2.28
N GLY A 144 13.28 -23.52 1.49
CA GLY A 144 13.34 -23.33 0.05
C GLY A 144 13.75 -21.92 -0.36
N ILE A 145 14.26 -21.77 -1.58
CA ILE A 145 14.71 -20.48 -2.12
C ILE A 145 13.55 -19.65 -2.64
N SER A 146 13.66 -18.32 -2.56
CA SER A 146 12.71 -17.39 -3.17
C SER A 146 13.15 -16.98 -4.57
N SER A 147 12.21 -16.91 -5.51
CA SER A 147 12.50 -16.55 -6.91
C SER A 147 11.95 -15.16 -7.25
N PRO A 148 12.78 -14.22 -7.74
CA PRO A 148 12.32 -12.92 -8.21
C PRO A 148 11.64 -13.08 -9.57
N CYS A 149 10.44 -12.51 -9.68
CA CYS A 149 9.59 -12.62 -10.86
C CYS A 149 9.24 -11.23 -11.35
N ASN A 150 9.11 -11.10 -12.66
CA ASN A 150 8.79 -9.81 -13.26
C ASN A 150 7.93 -10.00 -14.51
N ALA A 151 7.13 -9.00 -14.86
CA ALA A 151 6.38 -8.95 -16.11
C ALA A 151 6.62 -7.61 -16.79
N THR A 152 6.55 -7.59 -18.13
CA THR A 152 6.67 -6.34 -18.89
C THR A 152 5.39 -5.54 -18.75
N ARG A 153 5.54 -4.24 -18.50
CA ARG A 153 4.40 -3.33 -18.45
C ARG A 153 4.03 -2.86 -19.85
N GLU A 154 2.75 -2.93 -20.19
CA GLU A 154 2.25 -2.30 -21.40
C GLU A 154 2.39 -0.77 -21.26
N THR A 155 3.13 -0.20 -22.19
CA THR A 155 3.31 1.25 -22.30
C THR A 155 2.87 1.77 -23.67
N ASN A 156 2.23 0.91 -24.47
CA ASN A 156 1.74 1.27 -25.78
C ASN A 156 0.42 2.03 -25.65
N TRP A 157 0.54 3.34 -25.51
CA TRP A 157 -0.59 4.25 -25.52
C TRP A 157 -1.04 4.46 -26.96
N VAL A 158 -2.33 4.26 -27.21
CA VAL A 158 -2.94 4.43 -28.53
C VAL A 158 -3.72 5.73 -28.55
N ALA A 159 -3.40 6.62 -29.49
CA ALA A 159 -4.19 7.82 -29.75
C ALA A 159 -5.55 7.42 -30.35
N VAL A 160 -6.63 7.80 -29.67
CA VAL A 160 -7.99 7.37 -30.01
C VAL A 160 -8.94 8.52 -30.34
N ALA A 161 -8.64 9.74 -29.90
CA ALA A 161 -9.40 10.92 -30.29
C ALA A 161 -8.51 12.16 -30.34
N THR A 162 -8.82 13.06 -31.27
CA THR A 162 -8.24 14.40 -31.35
C THR A 162 -9.36 15.44 -31.39
N ALA A 163 -9.25 16.47 -30.56
CA ALA A 163 -10.17 17.60 -30.51
C ALA A 163 -9.39 18.87 -30.87
N ASN A 164 -8.89 18.90 -32.11
CA ASN A 164 -8.13 20.05 -32.60
C ASN A 164 -9.09 21.12 -33.12
N LYS A 165 -8.77 22.38 -32.84
CA LYS A 165 -9.46 23.52 -33.41
C LYS A 165 -8.43 24.48 -34.01
N PRO A 166 -8.55 24.80 -35.32
CA PRO A 166 -7.63 25.71 -35.98
C PRO A 166 -7.87 27.16 -35.56
N SER A 167 -6.84 27.98 -35.81
CA SER A 167 -6.80 29.44 -35.73
C SER A 167 -8.12 30.10 -36.20
N GLN A 168 -8.81 30.83 -35.33
CA GLN A 168 -10.05 31.57 -35.66
C GLN A 168 -9.83 33.08 -35.79
N SER A 169 -10.75 33.79 -36.47
CA SER A 169 -10.69 35.26 -36.61
C SER A 169 -11.22 35.94 -35.36
N THR A 170 -10.65 37.11 -35.06
CA THR A 170 -10.70 37.97 -33.86
C THR A 170 -12.07 38.34 -33.22
N ASP A 171 -13.16 37.68 -33.57
CA ASP A 171 -14.52 38.13 -33.26
C ASP A 171 -15.26 37.27 -32.20
N GLU A 172 -14.62 36.25 -31.60
CA GLU A 172 -15.21 35.42 -30.54
C GLU A 172 -14.41 35.47 -29.23
N ILE A 173 -14.98 35.95 -28.11
CA ILE A 173 -14.30 35.94 -26.78
C ILE A 173 -13.92 34.52 -26.33
N TRP A 174 -14.64 33.50 -26.80
CA TRP A 174 -14.29 32.09 -26.68
C TRP A 174 -14.57 31.39 -27.98
N ALA A 175 -13.64 30.53 -28.36
CA ALA A 175 -13.88 29.60 -29.43
C ALA A 175 -15.14 28.73 -29.09
N THR A 176 -15.98 28.45 -30.08
CA THR A 176 -16.93 27.31 -30.00
C THR A 176 -16.23 26.01 -29.56
N GLU A 177 -16.71 25.35 -28.48
CA GLU A 177 -16.16 24.09 -27.94
C GLU A 177 -16.10 23.01 -29.04
N LYS A 178 -14.95 22.32 -29.14
CA LYS A 178 -14.84 21.11 -29.95
C LYS A 178 -15.08 19.90 -29.07
N SER A 179 -16.02 19.04 -29.47
CA SER A 179 -16.33 17.79 -28.78
C SER A 179 -16.22 16.61 -29.75
N VAL A 180 -15.56 15.54 -29.32
CA VAL A 180 -15.37 14.29 -30.08
C VAL A 180 -15.67 13.13 -29.14
N SER A 181 -16.55 12.22 -29.59
CA SER A 181 -16.84 10.99 -28.85
C SER A 181 -16.15 9.79 -29.49
N TRP A 182 -15.64 8.90 -28.66
CA TRP A 182 -15.01 7.65 -29.06
C TRP A 182 -15.47 6.52 -28.14
N THR A 183 -15.72 5.35 -28.70
CA THR A 183 -16.17 4.17 -27.95
C THR A 183 -15.04 3.15 -27.87
N SER A 184 -14.76 2.65 -26.66
CA SER A 184 -13.68 1.69 -26.46
C SER A 184 -13.98 0.32 -27.04
N ASN A 185 -13.05 -0.23 -27.82
CA ASN A 185 -13.15 -1.59 -28.39
C ASN A 185 -12.76 -2.70 -27.39
N GLY A 186 -12.33 -2.34 -26.19
CA GLY A 186 -11.88 -3.25 -25.15
C GLY A 186 -11.72 -2.53 -23.81
N PRO A 187 -11.50 -3.27 -22.71
CA PRO A 187 -11.32 -2.67 -21.40
C PRO A 187 -10.08 -1.76 -21.36
N ILE A 188 -10.18 -0.64 -20.63
CA ILE A 188 -9.13 0.39 -20.58
C ILE A 188 -8.49 0.40 -19.19
N ALA A 189 -7.16 0.35 -19.18
CA ALA A 189 -6.29 0.37 -18.00
C ALA A 189 -5.85 1.78 -17.60
N GLY A 190 -5.84 2.72 -18.54
CA GLY A 190 -5.42 4.09 -18.31
C GLY A 190 -5.82 5.04 -19.43
N VAL A 191 -5.98 6.31 -19.07
CA VAL A 191 -6.26 7.40 -20.01
C VAL A 191 -5.21 8.48 -19.79
N ARG A 192 -4.67 9.01 -20.89
CA ARG A 192 -3.84 10.22 -20.86
C ARG A 192 -4.37 11.24 -21.84
N VAL A 193 -4.30 12.51 -21.43
CA VAL A 193 -4.68 13.65 -22.26
C VAL A 193 -3.50 14.61 -22.33
N SER A 194 -3.19 15.02 -23.54
CA SER A 194 -2.13 15.98 -23.86
C SER A 194 -2.66 17.01 -24.86
N GLY A 195 -1.95 18.13 -24.97
CA GLY A 195 -2.33 19.20 -25.87
C GLY A 195 -1.56 20.48 -25.64
N GLY A 196 -2.03 21.55 -26.25
CA GLY A 196 -1.46 22.88 -26.13
C GLY A 196 -2.35 23.93 -26.78
N SER A 197 -2.12 25.17 -26.38
CA SER A 197 -2.78 26.34 -26.95
C SER A 197 -1.85 27.54 -26.92
N ASP A 198 -1.99 28.42 -27.88
CA ASP A 198 -1.33 29.72 -27.97
C ASP A 198 -2.03 30.82 -27.13
N ASP A 199 -3.32 30.67 -26.82
CA ASP A 199 -4.07 31.67 -26.04
C ASP A 199 -4.69 31.13 -24.74
N GLY A 200 -4.18 29.98 -24.27
CA GLY A 200 -4.70 29.31 -23.08
C GLY A 200 -5.94 28.49 -23.40
N GLY A 201 -6.21 27.45 -22.62
CA GLY A 201 -7.31 26.54 -22.92
C GLY A 201 -7.30 25.29 -22.08
N TYR A 202 -8.14 24.34 -22.44
CA TYR A 202 -8.18 23.02 -21.82
C TYR A 202 -8.32 21.91 -22.84
N CYS A 203 -7.80 20.75 -22.46
CA CYS A 203 -8.17 19.45 -23.02
C CYS A 203 -8.78 18.62 -21.89
N TYR A 204 -9.98 18.09 -22.10
CA TYR A 204 -10.74 17.40 -21.07
C TYR A 204 -11.43 16.17 -21.63
N ALA A 205 -11.16 15.01 -21.04
CA ALA A 205 -11.82 13.75 -21.37
C ALA A 205 -12.70 13.27 -20.21
N SER A 206 -13.89 12.75 -20.51
CA SER A 206 -14.83 12.17 -19.54
C SER A 206 -15.47 10.89 -20.08
N TRP A 207 -15.84 9.96 -19.19
CA TRP A 207 -16.39 8.65 -19.57
C TRP A 207 -17.41 8.09 -18.58
N GLY A 208 -18.23 8.96 -17.97
CA GLY A 208 -19.30 8.61 -17.02
C GLY A 208 -18.80 8.21 -15.63
N SER A 209 -17.83 7.30 -15.53
CA SER A 209 -17.23 6.87 -14.24
C SER A 209 -16.02 7.71 -13.82
N GLY A 210 -15.47 8.51 -14.72
CA GLY A 210 -14.27 9.30 -14.45
C GLY A 210 -14.04 10.40 -15.46
N ASN A 211 -13.04 11.21 -15.16
CA ASN A 211 -12.57 12.27 -16.03
C ASN A 211 -11.07 12.56 -15.85
N ILE A 212 -10.49 13.23 -16.83
CA ILE A 212 -9.14 13.78 -16.76
C ILE A 212 -9.05 15.04 -17.59
N ALA A 213 -8.36 16.05 -17.08
CA ALA A 213 -8.14 17.29 -17.79
C ALA A 213 -6.70 17.74 -17.69
N THR A 214 -6.23 18.41 -18.73
CA THR A 214 -5.06 19.27 -18.67
C THR A 214 -5.43 20.66 -19.18
N TRP A 215 -4.84 21.67 -18.57
CA TRP A 215 -5.15 23.06 -18.83
C TRP A 215 -3.95 23.92 -18.48
N ARG A 216 -4.00 25.18 -18.92
CA ARG A 216 -3.10 26.22 -18.45
C ARG A 216 -3.88 27.29 -17.73
N HIS A 217 -3.38 27.75 -16.58
CA HIS A 217 -3.99 28.80 -15.76
C HIS A 217 -2.88 29.77 -15.33
N ASP A 218 -3.09 31.07 -15.51
CA ASP A 218 -2.10 32.11 -15.17
C ASP A 218 -2.46 32.88 -13.89
N THR A 219 -3.51 32.48 -13.15
CA THR A 219 -4.00 33.09 -11.90
C THR A 219 -4.70 34.45 -12.03
N SER A 220 -4.90 34.93 -13.26
CA SER A 220 -5.58 36.19 -13.55
C SER A 220 -7.11 36.02 -13.68
N VAL A 221 -7.85 37.14 -13.60
CA VAL A 221 -9.31 37.22 -13.38
C VAL A 221 -10.16 36.72 -14.58
N GLY A 222 -11.24 35.99 -14.28
CA GLY A 222 -12.35 35.66 -15.19
C GLY A 222 -12.91 34.25 -14.95
N VAL A 223 -14.23 34.08 -14.91
CA VAL A 223 -14.89 32.76 -14.71
C VAL A 223 -15.53 32.32 -16.02
N TYR A 224 -15.18 31.12 -16.49
CA TYR A 224 -15.70 30.62 -17.76
C TYR A 224 -16.24 29.20 -17.58
N ASN A 225 -17.55 29.06 -17.80
CA ASN A 225 -18.27 27.77 -17.79
C ASN A 225 -18.35 27.22 -19.22
N VAL A 226 -18.42 25.88 -19.35
CA VAL A 226 -18.68 25.08 -20.60
C VAL A 226 -19.78 25.62 -21.53
N ASN A 227 -20.65 26.49 -21.04
CA ASN A 227 -21.80 27.00 -21.79
C ASN A 227 -21.51 28.34 -22.51
N ASN A 228 -20.26 28.62 -22.87
CA ASN A 228 -19.85 29.90 -23.49
C ASN A 228 -20.30 31.14 -22.71
N ARG A 229 -20.53 31.01 -21.39
CA ARG A 229 -21.04 32.12 -20.59
C ARG A 229 -19.88 32.77 -19.86
N TYR A 230 -19.53 33.96 -20.34
CA TYR A 230 -18.65 34.91 -19.66
C TYR A 230 -19.27 35.27 -18.31
N TYR A 231 -18.59 34.92 -17.22
CA TYR A 231 -18.86 35.52 -15.92
C TYR A 231 -17.67 36.43 -15.65
N ASP A 232 -17.92 37.71 -15.84
CA ASP A 232 -17.15 38.71 -15.12
C ASP A 232 -17.23 38.33 -13.63
N GLY A 233 -16.09 38.32 -12.95
CA GLY A 233 -16.05 38.17 -11.50
C GLY A 233 -16.97 39.17 -10.80
N SER A 234 -17.35 40.29 -11.44
CA SER A 234 -18.13 41.38 -10.87
C SER A 234 -19.62 41.13 -10.54
N SER A 235 -20.25 40.02 -10.92
CA SER A 235 -21.74 39.97 -10.93
C SER A 235 -22.40 39.25 -9.74
N ILE A 236 -22.47 39.92 -8.59
CA ILE A 236 -23.66 39.83 -7.73
C ILE A 236 -24.19 41.24 -7.47
N TYR A 237 -25.15 41.66 -8.31
CA TYR A 237 -25.86 42.97 -8.33
C TYR A 237 -24.96 44.16 -8.72
N SER A 238 -25.30 45.04 -9.67
CA SER A 238 -26.58 45.49 -10.22
C SER A 238 -26.33 46.21 -11.56
N ASN A 239 -27.22 46.05 -12.54
CA ASN A 239 -27.40 46.85 -13.78
C ASN A 239 -26.15 47.46 -14.44
N PRO A 240 -25.78 47.08 -15.68
CA PRO A 240 -24.86 47.89 -16.46
C PRO A 240 -25.45 49.30 -16.59
N ILE A 241 -24.82 50.28 -15.93
CA ILE A 241 -25.21 51.68 -16.07
C ILE A 241 -24.64 52.14 -17.40
N TYR A 242 -25.51 52.27 -18.41
CA TYR A 242 -25.18 52.96 -19.65
C TYR A 242 -24.92 54.43 -19.32
N VAL A 243 -23.68 54.90 -19.50
CA VAL A 243 -23.33 56.31 -19.32
C VAL A 243 -23.03 56.94 -20.68
N PRO A 244 -23.79 57.95 -21.13
CA PRO A 244 -23.46 58.72 -22.32
C PRO A 244 -22.17 59.52 -22.10
N SER A 245 -21.35 59.64 -23.14
CA SER A 245 -19.98 60.20 -23.14
C SER A 245 -19.83 61.68 -22.77
N THR A 246 -20.88 62.36 -22.30
CA THR A 246 -20.91 63.83 -22.15
C THR A 246 -20.72 64.35 -20.73
N GLY A 247 -20.34 63.52 -19.77
CA GLY A 247 -20.01 63.99 -18.42
C GLY A 247 -18.97 63.10 -17.77
N GLY A 248 -17.85 63.69 -17.34
CA GLY A 248 -16.75 63.00 -16.67
C GLY A 248 -17.26 62.19 -15.46
N TYR A 249 -17.46 60.90 -15.67
CA TYR A 249 -17.84 59.96 -14.63
C TYR A 249 -16.57 59.38 -14.04
N THR A 250 -16.33 59.58 -12.74
CA THR A 250 -15.22 58.96 -12.02
C THR A 250 -15.75 57.67 -11.39
N CYS A 251 -15.21 56.50 -11.79
CA CYS A 251 -15.62 55.24 -11.16
C CYS A 251 -15.37 55.33 -9.64
N PRO A 252 -16.36 54.99 -8.79
CA PRO A 252 -16.28 55.22 -7.33
C PRO A 252 -15.09 54.57 -6.61
N ARG A 253 -14.43 53.58 -7.24
CA ARG A 253 -13.30 52.82 -6.68
C ARG A 253 -12.11 52.59 -7.63
N GLY A 254 -11.99 53.39 -8.68
CA GLY A 254 -10.75 53.53 -9.44
C GLY A 254 -10.33 52.29 -10.24
N GLU A 255 -10.85 52.16 -11.45
CA GLU A 255 -10.09 51.99 -12.68
C GLU A 255 -11.06 52.07 -13.87
N LEU A 256 -10.65 52.78 -14.92
CA LEU A 256 -11.37 52.89 -16.19
C LEU A 256 -10.59 52.06 -17.21
N GLN A 257 -11.22 51.08 -17.86
CA GLN A 257 -10.64 50.47 -19.04
C GLN A 257 -11.53 50.72 -20.26
N LEU A 258 -10.89 51.26 -21.30
CA LEU A 258 -11.45 51.65 -22.58
C LEU A 258 -11.82 50.40 -23.38
N ILE A 259 -13.09 50.26 -23.76
CA ILE A 259 -13.45 49.40 -24.88
C ILE A 259 -13.35 50.30 -26.13
N LEU A 260 -12.36 50.01 -26.99
CA LEU A 260 -12.32 50.59 -28.32
C LEU A 260 -13.49 50.01 -29.11
N ALA A 261 -14.60 50.76 -29.20
CA ALA A 261 -15.62 50.48 -30.17
C ALA A 261 -14.97 50.55 -31.57
N THR A 262 -15.09 49.47 -32.35
CA THR A 262 -14.55 49.38 -33.72
C THR A 262 -15.35 50.18 -34.74
N ASN A 263 -16.32 50.98 -34.29
CA ASN A 263 -17.24 51.73 -35.15
C ASN A 263 -17.26 53.22 -34.75
N PRO A 264 -16.91 54.16 -35.64
CA PRO A 264 -16.82 55.59 -35.31
C PRO A 264 -18.15 56.28 -34.96
N ASP A 265 -19.27 55.58 -35.08
CA ASP A 265 -20.62 56.08 -34.74
C ASP A 265 -21.17 55.57 -33.39
N ASP A 266 -20.46 54.67 -32.70
CA ASP A 266 -20.87 54.21 -31.36
C ASP A 266 -20.16 55.04 -30.29
N SER A 267 -20.95 55.72 -29.46
CA SER A 267 -20.46 56.48 -28.31
C SER A 267 -19.58 55.61 -27.42
N ASP A 268 -18.39 56.10 -27.02
CA ASP A 268 -17.48 55.40 -26.11
C ASP A 268 -18.24 54.83 -24.89
N HIS A 269 -18.34 53.50 -24.80
CA HIS A 269 -18.95 52.81 -23.68
C HIS A 269 -17.89 52.46 -22.65
N TYR A 270 -18.00 53.04 -21.45
CA TYR A 270 -17.12 52.75 -20.32
C TYR A 270 -17.81 51.76 -19.37
N LEU A 271 -17.08 50.73 -18.94
CA LEU A 271 -17.50 49.81 -17.87
C LEU A 271 -16.63 50.08 -16.64
N CYS A 272 -17.28 50.26 -15.48
CA CYS A 272 -16.60 50.30 -14.19
C CYS A 272 -16.66 48.90 -13.55
N PHE A 273 -15.52 48.33 -13.15
CA PHE A 273 -15.44 47.03 -12.48
C PHE A 273 -15.13 47.21 -10.98
N GLU A 274 -15.81 46.46 -10.09
CA GLU A 274 -15.34 46.25 -8.72
C GLU A 274 -14.44 44.99 -8.68
N GLY A 275 -13.19 45.16 -8.23
CA GLY A 275 -12.15 44.16 -8.33
C GLY A 275 -12.42 42.88 -7.54
N TYR A 276 -12.50 41.75 -8.24
CA TYR A 276 -12.27 40.43 -7.66
C TYR A 276 -10.82 40.04 -7.92
N ASN A 277 -10.01 39.98 -6.86
CA ASN A 277 -8.59 39.62 -6.96
C ASN A 277 -8.34 38.10 -7.05
N THR A 278 -9.39 37.27 -7.12
CA THR A 278 -9.27 35.80 -7.03
C THR A 278 -10.30 35.05 -7.86
N CYS A 279 -9.83 34.12 -8.70
CA CYS A 279 -10.65 33.14 -9.42
C CYS A 279 -11.48 32.27 -8.45
N PRO A 280 -12.83 32.20 -8.58
CA PRO A 280 -13.67 31.39 -7.69
C PRO A 280 -13.62 29.88 -8.01
N THR A 281 -13.07 29.48 -9.16
CA THR A 281 -12.80 28.08 -9.51
C THR A 281 -11.30 27.79 -9.49
N ASN A 282 -10.63 28.15 -8.41
CA ASN A 282 -9.25 27.72 -8.14
C ASN A 282 -9.23 26.65 -7.04
N PRO A 283 -8.93 25.37 -7.37
CA PRO A 283 -8.54 24.87 -8.70
C PRO A 283 -9.73 24.72 -9.66
N ALA A 284 -9.41 24.60 -10.95
CA ALA A 284 -10.37 24.30 -12.02
C ALA A 284 -11.25 23.09 -11.67
N LEU A 285 -12.53 23.13 -12.06
CA LEU A 285 -13.49 22.06 -11.82
C LEU A 285 -13.75 21.27 -13.11
N PHE A 286 -13.52 19.96 -13.07
CA PHE A 286 -13.88 19.03 -14.12
C PHE A 286 -14.64 17.85 -13.49
N THR A 287 -15.84 17.57 -14.00
CA THR A 287 -16.75 16.55 -13.44
C THR A 287 -16.79 15.32 -14.34
N ASN A 288 -17.52 14.27 -13.96
CA ASN A 288 -17.69 13.09 -14.82
C ASN A 288 -18.81 13.22 -15.85
N ASP A 289 -19.70 14.22 -15.68
CA ASP A 289 -20.87 14.47 -16.53
C ASP A 289 -20.58 15.36 -17.74
N GLY A 290 -19.31 15.70 -17.99
CA GLY A 290 -18.91 16.57 -19.09
C GLY A 290 -18.84 18.05 -18.73
N THR A 291 -18.93 18.42 -17.45
CA THR A 291 -18.81 19.82 -16.98
C THR A 291 -17.36 20.21 -16.71
N ALA A 292 -16.92 21.31 -17.33
CA ALA A 292 -15.63 21.97 -17.17
C ALA A 292 -15.81 23.45 -16.75
N LYS A 293 -15.14 23.87 -15.68
CA LYS A 293 -15.12 25.27 -15.23
C LYS A 293 -13.70 25.68 -14.94
N ILE A 294 -13.22 26.70 -15.65
CA ILE A 294 -11.86 27.20 -15.53
C ILE A 294 -11.83 28.71 -15.55
N CYS A 295 -10.79 29.27 -14.94
CA CYS A 295 -10.42 30.68 -15.11
C CYS A 295 -9.23 30.77 -16.04
N GLN A 296 -9.28 31.64 -17.04
CA GLN A 296 -8.19 31.84 -17.99
C GLN A 296 -8.11 33.29 -18.45
N ASN A 297 -6.90 33.78 -18.58
CA ASN A 297 -6.58 35.01 -19.29
C ASN A 297 -6.28 34.67 -20.76
N PRO A 298 -6.70 35.48 -21.74
CA PRO A 298 -6.11 35.43 -23.07
C PRO A 298 -4.57 35.58 -23.00
N TRP A 299 -3.87 35.07 -24.02
CA TRP A 299 -2.41 35.26 -24.24
C TRP A 299 -1.44 34.30 -23.51
N GLY A 300 -1.92 33.16 -23.03
CA GLY A 300 -1.11 32.15 -22.34
C GLY A 300 -0.45 31.09 -23.25
N ALA A 301 0.44 31.46 -24.19
CA ALA A 301 0.99 30.55 -25.21
C ALA A 301 1.91 29.45 -24.68
N GLY A 302 1.54 28.16 -24.82
CA GLY A 302 2.39 27.03 -24.43
C GLY A 302 1.69 25.66 -24.36
N GLY A 303 2.51 24.61 -24.21
CA GLY A 303 2.04 23.24 -24.08
C GLY A 303 1.30 23.00 -22.75
N PHE A 304 0.24 22.21 -22.80
CA PHE A 304 -0.41 21.71 -21.60
C PHE A 304 0.39 20.54 -21.04
N ALA A 305 0.50 20.44 -19.73
CA ALA A 305 1.18 19.29 -19.11
C ALA A 305 0.42 18.01 -19.46
N THR A 306 1.08 16.98 -19.97
CA THR A 306 0.42 15.68 -20.16
C THR A 306 -0.10 15.16 -18.82
N LYS A 307 -1.39 14.86 -18.76
CA LYS A 307 -2.02 14.29 -17.56
C LYS A 307 -2.39 12.85 -17.86
N THR A 308 -2.06 11.97 -16.91
CA THR A 308 -2.38 10.54 -16.95
C THR A 308 -3.18 10.20 -15.70
N THR A 309 -4.17 9.32 -15.83
CA THR A 309 -4.98 8.89 -14.69
C THR A 309 -4.08 8.29 -13.58
N PRO A 310 -4.24 8.70 -12.31
CA PRO A 310 -3.28 8.39 -11.23
C PRO A 310 -3.29 6.92 -10.73
N SER A 311 -4.16 6.06 -11.27
CA SER A 311 -4.34 4.68 -10.81
C SER A 311 -4.88 3.78 -11.93
N ILE A 312 -4.88 2.47 -11.68
CA ILE A 312 -5.49 1.47 -12.56
C ILE A 312 -6.95 1.83 -12.79
N LEU A 313 -7.27 2.22 -14.03
CA LEU A 313 -8.63 2.44 -14.45
C LEU A 313 -9.30 1.09 -14.69
N ASN A 314 -10.53 0.93 -14.22
CA ASN A 314 -11.36 -0.23 -14.51
C ASN A 314 -12.54 0.20 -15.38
N VAL A 315 -12.22 0.65 -16.59
CA VAL A 315 -13.24 1.01 -17.57
C VAL A 315 -13.53 -0.21 -18.45
N LEU A 316 -14.80 -0.55 -18.57
CA LEU A 316 -15.27 -1.70 -19.34
C LEU A 316 -15.15 -1.40 -20.84
N ALA A 317 -15.15 -2.47 -21.65
CA ALA A 317 -15.34 -2.33 -23.09
C ALA A 317 -16.66 -1.60 -23.39
N GLU A 318 -16.78 -1.05 -24.59
CA GLU A 318 -17.95 -0.29 -25.06
C GLU A 318 -18.26 0.99 -24.26
N THR A 319 -17.35 1.44 -23.40
CA THR A 319 -17.48 2.72 -22.71
C THR A 319 -17.28 3.87 -23.70
N VAL A 320 -18.18 4.85 -23.65
CA VAL A 320 -18.09 6.09 -24.44
C VAL A 320 -17.24 7.11 -23.68
N PHE A 321 -16.18 7.57 -24.35
CA PHE A 321 -15.35 8.68 -23.94
C PHE A 321 -15.72 9.91 -24.75
N THR A 322 -15.80 11.06 -24.10
CA THR A 322 -15.95 12.35 -24.76
C THR A 322 -14.73 13.21 -24.47
N LEU A 323 -13.98 13.55 -25.51
CA LEU A 323 -12.88 14.50 -25.49
C LEU A 323 -13.41 15.87 -25.93
N LYS A 324 -13.22 16.87 -25.07
CA LYS A 324 -13.55 18.26 -25.29
C LYS A 324 -12.30 19.12 -25.28
N SER A 325 -12.31 20.16 -26.09
CA SER A 325 -11.29 21.19 -26.08
C SER A 325 -11.90 22.56 -26.30
N ASN A 326 -11.31 23.55 -25.63
CA ASN A 326 -11.64 24.94 -25.89
C ASN A 326 -10.50 25.88 -25.48
N PHE A 327 -10.51 27.09 -26.02
CA PHE A 327 -9.55 28.17 -25.77
C PHE A 327 -10.21 29.55 -25.81
N VAL A 328 -9.57 30.53 -25.20
CA VAL A 328 -9.96 31.94 -25.26
C VAL A 328 -9.35 32.52 -26.54
N ASP A 329 -10.15 33.06 -27.47
CA ASP A 329 -9.58 33.69 -28.66
C ASP A 329 -9.04 35.07 -28.29
N GLY A 330 -7.77 35.30 -28.60
CA GLY A 330 -7.16 36.61 -28.45
C GLY A 330 -7.46 37.52 -29.65
N PRO A 331 -6.89 38.74 -29.67
CA PRO A 331 -6.79 39.56 -30.87
C PRO A 331 -5.82 38.96 -31.92
N SER A 332 -5.12 37.89 -31.57
CA SER A 332 -4.36 37.04 -32.48
C SER A 332 -5.14 35.74 -32.65
N ALA A 333 -5.06 35.13 -33.82
CA ALA A 333 -5.88 33.98 -34.15
C ALA A 333 -5.44 32.73 -33.36
N GLY A 334 -6.18 32.38 -32.30
CA GLY A 334 -5.80 31.32 -31.36
C GLY A 334 -6.18 29.91 -31.82
N ALA A 335 -5.48 28.89 -31.33
CA ALA A 335 -5.70 27.49 -31.63
C ALA A 335 -5.56 26.61 -30.37
N VAL A 336 -6.22 25.45 -30.41
CA VAL A 336 -6.00 24.38 -29.42
C VAL A 336 -5.82 23.05 -30.13
N ASN A 337 -4.83 22.28 -29.68
CA ASN A 337 -4.67 20.89 -30.07
C ASN A 337 -4.83 20.01 -28.84
N CYS A 338 -5.60 18.94 -28.98
CA CYS A 338 -5.88 18.02 -27.88
C CYS A 338 -5.89 16.60 -28.41
N THR A 339 -5.17 15.72 -27.71
CA THR A 339 -5.11 14.30 -28.00
C THR A 339 -5.48 13.51 -26.75
N MET A 340 -6.39 12.56 -26.91
CA MET A 340 -6.69 11.54 -25.92
C MET A 340 -6.08 10.22 -26.37
N GLU A 341 -5.34 9.61 -25.46
CA GLU A 341 -4.72 8.31 -25.68
C GLU A 341 -5.11 7.37 -24.56
N VAL A 342 -5.27 6.10 -24.90
CA VAL A 342 -5.69 5.07 -23.95
C VAL A 342 -4.67 3.94 -23.91
N LEU A 343 -4.65 3.28 -22.76
CA LEU A 343 -3.92 2.04 -22.55
C LEU A 343 -4.97 0.94 -22.38
N TYR A 344 -5.00 -0.04 -23.28
CA TYR A 344 -5.88 -1.20 -23.16
C TYR A 344 -5.43 -2.13 -22.03
N LYS A 345 -6.31 -3.02 -21.56
CA LYS A 345 -5.98 -4.09 -20.61
C LYS A 345 -5.56 -5.37 -21.29
#